data_AF-A0ABD2N7S7-F1
#
_entry.id   AF-A0ABD2N7S7-F1
#
_cell.length_a   1.000
_cell.length_b   1.000
_cell.length_c   1.000
_cell.angle_alpha   90.00
_cell.angle_beta   90.00
_cell.angle_gamma   90.00
#
_symmetry.space_group_name_H-M   'P 1'
#
loop_
_entity.id
_entity.type
_entity.pdbx_description
1 polymer ?
#
loop_
_entity_poly.entity_id
_entity_poly.type
_entity_poly.pdbx_seq_one_letter_code
_entity_poly.pdbx_strand_id
1 'polypeptide(L)'
;QRYGKEVISRFITNLNSNSVFFTDSNGRQLLKRKRYHRDTFQLNTKEFASSNYFPVTSKILIRDESRKVEVAVLTDRAQGGTSLADGQIELM
;
A
#
# COMPACT_ATOMS: atom_id res chain seq x y z
N GLN A 1 29.86 2.64 13.21
CA GLN A 1 29.11 1.51 12.60
C GLN A 1 28.26 2.03 11.44
N ARG A 2 28.12 1.29 10.34
CA ARG A 2 27.20 1.62 9.25
C ARG A 2 25.93 0.79 9.40
N TYR A 3 24.78 1.44 9.48
CA TYR A 3 23.47 0.79 9.54
C TYR A 3 22.87 0.67 8.13
N GLY A 4 22.25 -0.47 7.84
CA GLY A 4 21.42 -0.64 6.65
C GLY A 4 20.25 0.34 6.68
N LYS A 5 19.87 0.88 5.51
CA LYS A 5 18.77 1.82 5.37
C LYS A 5 17.93 1.42 4.16
N GLU A 6 16.63 1.39 4.37
CA GLU A 6 15.61 1.27 3.32
C GLU A 6 14.89 2.61 3.27
N VAL A 7 15.01 3.31 2.14
CA VAL A 7 14.46 4.66 1.98
C VAL A 7 13.07 4.53 1.36
N ILE A 8 12.12 5.31 1.86
CA ILE A 8 10.75 5.33 1.35
C ILE A 8 10.32 6.76 1.01
N SER A 9 9.41 6.88 0.05
CA SER A 9 8.58 8.06 -0.15
C SER A 9 7.21 7.81 0.45
N ARG A 10 6.70 8.74 1.26
CA ARG A 10 5.39 8.63 1.91
C ARG A 10 4.51 9.82 1.58
N PHE A 11 3.34 9.53 1.03
CA PHE A 11 2.29 10.48 0.72
C PHE A 11 1.22 10.40 1.81
N ILE A 12 0.85 11.54 2.38
CA ILE A 12 -0.13 11.62 3.49
C ILE A 12 -1.28 12.53 3.06
N THR A 13 -2.49 12.03 3.20
CA THR A 13 -3.74 12.74 2.89
C THR A 13 -4.72 12.63 4.05
N ASN A 14 -5.81 13.39 4.00
CA ASN A 14 -6.91 13.29 4.97
C ASN A 14 -8.04 12.35 4.52
N LEU A 15 -7.77 11.45 3.56
CA LEU A 15 -8.75 10.51 3.04
C LEU A 15 -9.01 9.36 4.02
N ASN A 16 -10.27 8.97 4.18
CA ASN A 16 -10.62 7.79 4.96
C ASN A 16 -10.64 6.54 4.06
N SER A 17 -9.52 5.82 4.02
CA SER A 17 -9.35 4.62 3.21
C SER A 17 -9.78 3.31 3.89
N ASN A 18 -10.25 3.35 5.14
CA ASN A 18 -10.75 2.20 5.91
C ASN A 18 -9.81 0.98 5.87
N SER A 19 -8.49 1.21 6.04
CA SER A 19 -7.44 0.19 5.96
C SER A 19 -7.35 -0.58 4.64
N VAL A 20 -7.96 -0.06 3.57
CA VAL A 20 -7.95 -0.64 2.22
C VAL A 20 -7.09 0.21 1.28
N PHE A 21 -6.31 -0.47 0.45
CA PHE A 21 -5.57 0.12 -0.66
C PHE A 21 -5.55 -0.87 -1.82
N PHE A 22 -5.13 -0.43 -3.00
CA PHE A 22 -5.13 -1.25 -4.19
C PHE A 22 -3.75 -1.19 -4.84
N THR A 23 -3.26 -2.35 -5.27
CA THR A 23 -2.02 -2.47 -6.05
C THR A 23 -2.32 -3.17 -7.36
N ASP A 24 -1.57 -2.87 -8.40
CA ASP A 24 -1.65 -3.62 -9.64
C ASP A 24 -1.06 -5.04 -9.52
N SER A 25 -1.45 -5.92 -10.43
CA SER A 25 -0.82 -7.21 -10.67
C SER A 25 -0.17 -7.18 -12.06
N ASN A 26 1.16 -7.04 -12.08
CA ASN A 26 1.97 -6.99 -13.30
C ASN A 26 1.44 -5.95 -14.32
N GLY A 27 1.06 -4.76 -13.84
CA GLY A 27 0.56 -3.66 -14.65
C GLY A 27 -0.89 -3.80 -15.10
N ARG A 28 -1.60 -4.87 -14.72
CA ARG A 28 -2.95 -5.19 -15.20
C ARG A 28 -4.03 -4.87 -14.16
N GLN A 29 -4.65 -5.90 -13.59
CA GLN A 29 -5.78 -5.78 -12.68
C GLN A 29 -5.34 -5.13 -11.36
N LEU A 30 -6.22 -4.30 -10.80
CA LEU A 30 -6.09 -3.81 -9.43
C LEU A 30 -6.59 -4.87 -8.45
N LEU A 31 -5.73 -5.25 -7.52
CA LEU A 31 -6.05 -6.15 -6.42
C LEU A 31 -6.31 -5.32 -5.16
N LYS A 32 -7.45 -5.61 -4.51
CA LYS A 32 -7.80 -5.03 -3.22
C LYS A 32 -6.89 -5.62 -2.14
N ARG A 33 -6.25 -4.77 -1.36
CA ARG A 33 -5.43 -5.12 -0.20
C ARG A 33 -6.08 -4.54 1.05
N LYS A 34 -6.03 -5.29 2.14
CA LYS A 34 -6.47 -4.82 3.47
C LYS A 34 -5.36 -5.07 4.47
N ARG A 35 -5.02 -4.04 5.25
CA ARG A 35 -3.96 -4.11 6.27
C ARG A 35 -4.26 -5.23 7.26
N TYR A 36 -3.25 -6.05 7.59
CA TYR A 36 -3.33 -7.20 8.49
C TYR A 36 -4.37 -8.26 8.11
N HIS A 37 -4.72 -8.38 6.83
CA HIS A 37 -5.74 -9.31 6.36
C HIS A 37 -5.21 -10.24 5.26
N ARG A 38 -5.74 -11.46 5.23
CA ARG A 38 -5.53 -12.45 4.17
C ARG A 38 -6.87 -13.13 3.89
N ASP A 39 -7.19 -13.30 2.61
CA ASP A 39 -8.48 -13.90 2.22
C ASP A 39 -8.53 -15.42 2.42
N THR A 40 -7.37 -16.07 2.41
CA THR A 40 -7.27 -17.54 2.40
C THR A 40 -6.97 -18.15 3.76
N PHE A 41 -6.53 -17.37 4.75
CA PHE A 41 -6.20 -17.87 6.09
C PHE A 41 -6.21 -16.74 7.12
N GLN A 42 -6.23 -17.11 8.41
CA GLN A 42 -6.12 -16.15 9.51
C GLN A 42 -4.65 -15.76 9.71
N LEU A 43 -4.34 -14.49 9.48
CA LEU A 43 -2.98 -13.97 9.65
C LEU A 43 -2.66 -13.74 11.13
N ASN A 44 -1.61 -14.39 11.63
CA ASN A 44 -0.99 -14.08 12.92
C ASN A 44 0.43 -13.58 12.66
N THR A 45 0.68 -12.29 12.82
CA THR A 45 1.99 -11.68 12.58
C THR A 45 2.32 -10.63 13.63
N LYS A 46 3.61 -10.53 13.96
CA LYS A 46 4.17 -9.45 14.78
C LYS A 46 4.78 -8.33 13.93
N GLU A 47 4.86 -8.52 12.62
CA GLU A 47 5.50 -7.62 11.69
C GLU A 47 4.53 -6.51 11.24
N PHE A 48 4.79 -5.28 11.67
CA PHE A 48 3.92 -4.12 11.38
C PHE A 48 3.96 -3.71 9.90
N ALA A 49 5.16 -3.51 9.36
CA ALA A 49 5.36 -3.00 8.01
C ALA A 49 5.47 -4.12 6.97
N SER A 50 6.44 -5.02 7.12
CA SER A 50 6.82 -6.02 6.10
C SER A 50 5.67 -6.95 5.70
N SER A 51 4.78 -7.29 6.64
CA SER A 51 3.59 -8.13 6.36
C SER A 51 2.54 -7.45 5.48
N ASN A 52 2.62 -6.13 5.31
CA ASN A 52 1.65 -5.34 4.56
C ASN A 52 2.22 -4.77 3.25
N TYR A 53 3.49 -5.04 2.92
CA TYR A 53 4.09 -4.62 1.66
C TYR A 53 3.69 -5.55 0.50
N PHE A 54 3.35 -4.96 -0.64
CA PHE A 54 3.00 -5.66 -1.87
C PHE A 54 3.78 -5.11 -3.06
N PRO A 55 4.01 -5.91 -4.12
CA PRO A 55 4.64 -5.42 -5.34
C PRO A 55 3.72 -4.41 -6.04
N VAL A 56 4.30 -3.28 -6.43
CA VAL A 56 3.67 -2.24 -7.24
C VAL A 56 4.49 -2.12 -8.52
N THR A 57 3.93 -2.58 -9.65
CA THR A 57 4.66 -2.56 -10.92
C THR A 57 4.24 -1.43 -11.83
N SER A 58 3.07 -0.84 -11.60
CA SER A 58 2.64 0.37 -12.31
C SER A 58 1.91 1.38 -11.44
N LYS A 59 1.10 0.94 -10.45
CA LYS A 59 0.28 1.86 -9.65
C LYS A 59 -0.18 1.30 -8.32
N ILE A 60 -0.23 2.20 -7.35
CA ILE A 60 -0.88 2.02 -6.04
C ILE A 60 -1.88 3.13 -5.82
N LEU A 61 -3.02 2.83 -5.20
CA LEU A 61 -4.04 3.84 -4.91
C LEU A 61 -4.80 3.58 -3.61
N ILE A 62 -5.35 4.66 -3.07
CA ILE A 62 -6.29 4.67 -1.95
C ILE A 62 -7.57 5.41 -2.37
N ARG A 63 -8.69 5.01 -1.77
CA ARG A 63 -10.01 5.60 -2.05
C ARG A 63 -10.69 6.01 -0.75
N ASP A 64 -11.31 7.17 -0.77
CA ASP A 64 -12.35 7.54 0.19
C ASP A 64 -13.71 7.37 -0.47
N GLU A 65 -14.36 6.25 -0.18
CA GLU A 65 -15.65 5.88 -0.76
C GLU A 65 -16.76 6.88 -0.39
N SER A 66 -16.66 7.50 0.79
CA SER A 66 -17.66 8.48 1.26
C SER A 66 -17.56 9.79 0.49
N ARG A 67 -16.34 10.25 0.21
CA ARG A 67 -16.06 11.48 -0.52
C ARG A 67 -15.99 11.28 -2.04
N LYS A 68 -15.97 10.04 -2.51
CA LYS A 68 -15.75 9.66 -3.93
C LYS A 68 -14.45 10.26 -4.49
N VAL A 69 -13.40 10.26 -3.68
CA VAL A 69 -12.07 10.77 -4.07
C VAL A 69 -11.06 9.62 -4.06
N GLU A 70 -10.20 9.59 -5.07
CA GLU A 70 -9.11 8.63 -5.21
C GLU A 70 -7.78 9.37 -5.33
N VAL A 71 -6.74 8.80 -4.70
CA VAL A 71 -5.35 9.21 -4.93
C VAL A 71 -4.59 8.01 -5.44
N ALA A 72 -3.98 8.16 -6.61
CA ALA A 72 -3.16 7.15 -7.25
C ALA A 72 -1.73 7.67 -7.41
N VAL A 73 -0.76 6.80 -7.15
CA VAL A 73 0.66 7.04 -7.43
C VAL A 73 1.08 6.05 -8.51
N LEU A 74 1.57 6.57 -9.63
CA LEU A 74 2.11 5.79 -10.74
C LEU A 74 3.63 5.71 -10.60
N THR A 75 4.21 4.53 -10.82
CA THR A 75 5.65 4.31 -10.70
C THR A 75 6.30 4.14 -12.07
N ASP A 76 7.56 4.57 -12.21
CA ASP A 76 8.36 4.38 -13.42
C ASP A 76 8.99 2.97 -13.51
N ARG A 77 8.99 2.25 -12.39
CA ARG A 77 9.58 0.92 -12.21
C ARG A 77 8.83 0.11 -11.16
N ALA A 78 9.19 -1.16 -11.03
CA ALA A 78 8.70 -2.02 -9.96
C ALA A 78 9.27 -1.58 -8.60
N GLN A 79 8.38 -1.43 -7.62
CA GLN A 79 8.69 -1.00 -6.26
C GLN A 79 7.89 -1.82 -5.24
N GLY A 80 8.30 -1.74 -3.98
CA GLY A 80 7.48 -2.20 -2.85
C GLY A 80 6.57 -1.08 -2.39
N GLY A 81 5.27 -1.36 -2.18
CA GLY A 81 4.34 -0.33 -1.70
C GLY A 81 3.29 -0.85 -0.73
N THR A 82 2.76 0.07 0.09
CA THR A 82 1.71 -0.23 1.06
C THR A 82 0.95 1.03 1.54
N SER A 83 0.00 0.82 2.44
CA SER A 83 -0.71 1.83 3.22
C SER A 83 -0.72 1.40 4.70
N LEU A 84 0.22 1.92 5.51
CA LEU A 84 0.36 1.58 6.94
C LEU A 84 -0.56 2.36 7.87
N ALA A 85 -1.14 3.46 7.39
CA ALA A 85 -2.23 4.19 8.06
C ALA A 85 -3.23 4.69 7.01
N ASP A 86 -4.45 4.99 7.46
CA ASP A 86 -5.49 5.46 6.54
C ASP A 86 -5.10 6.82 5.95
N GLY A 87 -5.43 7.02 4.67
CA GLY A 87 -5.03 8.22 3.94
C GLY A 87 -3.56 8.24 3.52
N GLN A 88 -2.79 7.15 3.74
CA GLN A 88 -1.37 7.08 3.40
C GLN A 88 -1.06 6.10 2.28
N ILE A 89 -0.06 6.46 1.47
CA ILE A 89 0.62 5.58 0.52
C ILE A 89 2.13 5.69 0.81
N GLU A 90 2.84 4.58 0.86
CA GLU A 90 4.31 4.58 0.82
C GLU A 90 4.87 3.66 -0.25
N LEU A 91 6.01 4.06 -0.82
CA LEU A 91 6.76 3.34 -1.84
C LEU A 91 8.24 3.31 -1.44
N MET A 92 8.87 2.15 -1.61
CA MET A 92 10.30 1.89 -1.41
C MET A 92 11.05 1.90 -2.75
#